data_AF-A0A388QB48-F1
#
_entry.id   AF-A0A388QB48-F1
#
_cell.length_a   1.000
_cell.length_b   1.000
_cell.length_c   1.000
_cell.angle_alpha   90.00
_cell.angle_beta   90.00
_cell.angle_gamma   90.00
#
_symmetry.space_group_name_H-M   'P 1'
#
loop_
_entity.id
_entity.type
_entity.pdbx_description
1 polymer ?
#
loop_
_entity_poly.entity_id
_entity_poly.type
_entity_poly.pdbx_seq_one_letter_code
_entity_poly.pdbx_strand_id
1 'polypeptide(L)'
;MFSADPRTNPQAQLLHEISSAEIPAAVWEAAGANGAQGTGGMHTKLQAAALARQSGVATVIAAGSEPQVLLRVARGEALGTRLPALVSALESRKRYILSGWDGQARVQVDAGAAAALARG
;
A
#
# COMPACT_ATOMS: atom_id res chain seq x y z
N MET A 1 0.33 -13.02 2.40
CA MET A 1 -0.91 -13.17 1.59
C MET A 1 -0.81 -14.48 0.86
N PHE A 2 -1.88 -15.27 0.84
CA PHE A 2 -1.89 -16.52 0.10
C PHE A 2 -2.64 -16.38 -1.22
N SER A 3 -2.28 -17.18 -2.22
CA SER A 3 -2.98 -17.26 -3.51
C SER A 3 -4.40 -17.86 -3.41
N ALA A 4 -4.68 -18.60 -2.34
CA ALA A 4 -5.97 -19.17 -1.97
C ALA A 4 -6.01 -19.41 -0.44
N ASP A 5 -7.14 -19.82 0.14
CA ASP A 5 -7.20 -20.21 1.55
C ASP A 5 -6.41 -21.51 1.79
N PRO A 6 -5.30 -21.50 2.56
CA PRO A 6 -4.47 -22.68 2.77
C PRO A 6 -5.14 -23.79 3.59
N ARG A 7 -6.28 -23.51 4.24
CA ARG A 7 -7.05 -24.53 4.99
C ARG A 7 -7.89 -25.41 4.06
N THR A 8 -8.28 -24.87 2.90
CA THR A 8 -9.17 -25.55 1.95
C THR A 8 -8.47 -25.92 0.65
N ASN A 9 -7.38 -25.21 0.32
CA ASN A 9 -6.58 -25.47 -0.87
C ASN A 9 -5.12 -25.78 -0.48
N PRO A 10 -4.66 -27.05 -0.59
CA PRO A 10 -3.27 -27.42 -0.28
C PRO A 10 -2.25 -26.83 -1.26
N GLN A 11 -2.69 -26.32 -2.42
CA GLN A 11 -1.83 -25.62 -3.38
C GLN A 11 -1.71 -24.11 -3.10
N ALA A 12 -2.29 -23.61 -2.01
CA ALA A 12 -2.15 -22.21 -1.64
C ALA A 12 -0.68 -21.85 -1.36
N GLN A 13 -0.17 -20.83 -2.04
CA GLN A 13 1.21 -20.36 -1.91
C GLN A 13 1.26 -18.99 -1.28
N LEU A 14 2.29 -18.73 -0.47
CA LEU A 14 2.57 -17.40 0.02
C LEU A 14 3.05 -16.53 -1.15
N LEU A 15 2.33 -15.44 -1.41
CA LEU A 15 2.73 -14.43 -2.38
C LEU A 15 3.76 -13.51 -1.72
N HIS A 16 4.99 -13.49 -2.22
CA HIS A 16 6.03 -12.60 -1.71
C HIS A 16 5.83 -11.14 -2.16
N GLU A 17 5.22 -10.94 -3.32
CA GLU A 17 4.93 -9.61 -3.86
C GLU A 17 3.65 -9.62 -4.71
N ILE A 18 2.89 -8.53 -4.66
CA ILE A 18 1.73 -8.28 -5.53
C ILE A 18 1.97 -6.98 -6.29
N SER A 19 2.53 -7.09 -7.50
CA SER A 19 2.91 -5.95 -8.35
C SER A 19 1.87 -5.56 -9.39
N SER A 20 0.83 -6.37 -9.61
CA SER A 20 -0.30 -6.06 -10.49
C SER A 20 -1.02 -4.76 -10.07
N ALA A 21 -1.63 -4.04 -11.01
CA ALA A 21 -2.35 -2.79 -10.72
C ALA A 21 -3.47 -2.99 -9.69
N GLU A 22 -4.20 -4.09 -9.83
CA GLU A 22 -5.24 -4.53 -8.90
C GLU A 22 -4.77 -5.76 -8.12
N ILE A 23 -5.25 -5.89 -6.88
CA ILE A 23 -5.01 -7.09 -6.07
C ILE A 23 -5.92 -8.21 -6.62
N PRO A 24 -5.38 -9.40 -6.96
CA PRO A 24 -6.19 -10.47 -7.53
C PRO A 24 -7.37 -10.86 -6.65
N ALA A 25 -8.54 -11.13 -7.26
CA ALA A 25 -9.76 -11.52 -6.54
C ALA A 25 -9.53 -12.70 -5.58
N ALA A 26 -8.74 -13.70 -5.98
CA ALA A 26 -8.41 -14.85 -5.14
C ALA A 26 -7.72 -14.46 -3.82
N VAL A 27 -6.95 -13.37 -3.79
CA VAL A 27 -6.31 -12.86 -2.57
C VAL A 27 -7.34 -12.20 -1.64
N TRP A 28 -8.33 -11.50 -2.21
CA TRP A 28 -9.45 -10.95 -1.45
C TRP A 28 -10.28 -12.05 -0.80
N GLU A 29 -10.63 -13.08 -1.55
CA GLU A 29 -11.36 -14.25 -1.05
C GLU A 29 -10.58 -14.95 0.07
N ALA A 30 -9.29 -15.20 -0.13
CA ALA A 30 -8.43 -15.78 0.90
C ALA A 30 -8.32 -14.90 2.16
N ALA A 31 -8.42 -13.58 2.03
CA ALA A 31 -8.39 -12.63 3.15
C ALA A 31 -9.75 -12.49 3.88
N GLY A 32 -10.86 -12.79 3.19
CA GLY A 32 -12.23 -12.75 3.69
C GLY A 32 -12.71 -14.04 4.37
N ALA A 33 -12.00 -15.15 4.18
CA ALA A 33 -12.30 -16.43 4.81
C ALA A 33 -12.04 -16.41 6.34
N ASN A 34 -12.97 -15.82 7.11
CA ASN A 34 -13.15 -15.92 8.56
C ASN A 34 -11.88 -15.78 9.43
N GLY A 35 -11.62 -14.55 9.89
CA GLY A 35 -10.66 -14.27 10.97
C GLY A 35 -11.36 -14.04 12.31
N ALA A 36 -11.59 -15.10 13.08
CA ALA A 36 -12.21 -15.06 14.41
C ALA A 36 -11.28 -14.54 15.54
N GLN A 37 -10.10 -14.00 15.23
CA GLN A 37 -9.18 -13.44 16.23
C GLN A 37 -8.63 -12.08 15.80
N GLY A 38 -9.14 -11.03 16.43
CA GLY A 38 -8.66 -9.64 16.33
C GLY A 38 -9.68 -8.67 15.74
N THR A 39 -9.68 -7.43 16.23
CA THR A 39 -10.59 -6.30 15.90
C THR A 39 -10.51 -5.78 14.44
N GLY A 40 -9.89 -6.55 13.54
CA GLY A 40 -9.76 -6.26 12.10
C GLY A 40 -8.98 -7.39 11.41
N GLY A 41 -9.69 -8.23 10.64
CA GLY A 41 -9.15 -9.44 10.01
C GLY A 41 -8.13 -9.18 8.90
N MET A 42 -7.83 -10.21 8.11
CA MET A 42 -6.90 -10.07 6.98
C MET A 42 -7.46 -9.17 5.88
N HIS A 43 -8.78 -9.23 5.66
CA HIS A 43 -9.48 -8.34 4.75
C HIS A 43 -9.23 -6.85 5.04
N THR A 44 -9.33 -6.41 6.29
CA THR A 44 -9.08 -5.00 6.66
C THR A 44 -7.64 -4.58 6.42
N LYS A 45 -6.66 -5.47 6.66
CA LYS A 45 -5.25 -5.19 6.36
C LYS A 45 -5.02 -5.06 4.86
N LEU A 46 -5.71 -5.87 4.06
CA LEU A 46 -5.66 -5.80 2.60
C LEU A 46 -6.29 -4.51 2.07
N GLN A 47 -7.41 -4.07 2.66
CA GLN A 47 -8.02 -2.76 2.36
C GLN A 47 -7.06 -1.60 2.66
N ALA A 48 -6.45 -1.59 3.85
CA ALA A 48 -5.48 -0.57 4.22
C ALA A 48 -4.27 -0.55 3.27
N ALA A 49 -3.74 -1.73 2.91
CA ALA A 49 -2.62 -1.85 1.97
C ALA A 49 -3.01 -1.38 0.56
N ALA A 50 -4.21 -1.70 0.08
CA ALA A 50 -4.70 -1.25 -1.21
C ALA A 50 -4.79 0.29 -1.27
N LEU A 51 -5.33 0.92 -0.22
CA LEU A 51 -5.42 2.37 -0.10
C LEU A 51 -4.03 3.01 -0.06
N ALA A 52 -3.13 2.52 0.79
CA ALA A 52 -1.76 3.03 0.90
C ALA A 52 -1.02 2.96 -0.44
N ARG A 53 -1.15 1.83 -1.14
CA ARG A 53 -0.52 1.60 -2.44
C ARG A 53 -1.01 2.57 -3.52
N GLN A 54 -2.32 2.83 -3.57
CA GLN A 54 -2.92 3.81 -4.47
C GLN A 54 -2.49 5.25 -4.16
N SER A 55 -2.21 5.53 -2.89
CA SER A 55 -1.65 6.78 -2.37
C SER A 55 -0.12 6.85 -2.50
N GLY A 56 0.50 5.99 -3.29
CA GLY A 56 1.93 6.06 -3.57
C GLY A 56 2.84 5.57 -2.44
N VAL A 57 2.30 4.80 -1.49
CA VAL A 57 3.06 4.23 -0.36
C VAL A 57 3.17 2.72 -0.52
N ALA A 58 4.40 2.20 -0.52
CA ALA A 58 4.63 0.77 -0.49
C ALA A 58 4.27 0.20 0.89
N THR A 59 3.62 -0.97 0.92
CA THR A 59 3.18 -1.63 2.15
C THR A 59 3.75 -3.05 2.22
N VAL A 60 4.03 -3.53 3.44
CA VAL A 60 4.41 -4.92 3.69
C VAL A 60 3.49 -5.50 4.75
N ILE A 61 2.94 -6.69 4.49
CA ILE A 61 2.18 -7.48 5.47
C ILE A 61 3.02 -8.69 5.85
N ALA A 62 3.52 -8.72 7.09
CA ALA A 62 4.36 -9.77 7.64
C ALA A 62 3.84 -10.29 8.99
N ALA A 63 4.30 -11.47 9.41
CA ALA A 63 3.95 -12.04 10.71
C ALA A 63 4.69 -11.28 11.83
N GLY A 64 3.95 -10.77 12.81
CA GLY A 64 4.54 -10.02 13.93
C GLY A 64 5.39 -10.87 14.88
N SER A 65 5.22 -12.19 14.84
CA SER A 65 6.04 -13.15 15.59
C SER A 65 7.43 -13.37 14.99
N GLU A 66 7.69 -12.88 13.77
CA GLU A 66 8.99 -13.02 13.11
C GLU A 66 10.06 -12.18 13.84
N PRO A 67 11.19 -12.78 14.27
CA PRO A 67 12.24 -12.05 14.97
C PRO A 67 12.78 -10.88 14.15
N GLN A 68 12.84 -9.70 14.79
CA GLN A 68 13.37 -8.46 14.21
C GLN A 68 12.69 -8.05 12.89
N VAL A 69 11.41 -8.41 12.69
CA VAL A 69 10.68 -8.22 11.43
C VAL A 69 10.78 -6.80 10.87
N LEU A 70 10.66 -5.76 11.71
CA LEU A 70 10.71 -4.37 11.26
C LEU A 70 12.08 -3.99 10.68
N LEU A 71 13.17 -4.37 11.36
CA LEU A 71 14.53 -4.06 10.90
C LEU A 71 14.86 -4.81 9.61
N ARG A 72 14.42 -6.06 9.50
CA ARG A 72 14.65 -6.92 8.34
C ARG A 72 13.88 -6.45 7.11
N VAL A 73 12.60 -6.12 7.29
CA VAL A 73 11.78 -5.47 6.24
C VAL A 73 12.39 -4.14 5.81
N ALA A 74 12.85 -3.31 6.75
CA ALA A 74 13.49 -2.02 6.42
C ALA A 74 14.81 -2.18 5.64
N ARG A 75 15.51 -3.31 5.80
CA ARG A 75 16.70 -3.68 5.02
C ARG A 75 16.36 -4.28 3.65
N GLY A 76 15.08 -4.43 3.31
CA GLY A 76 14.63 -4.97 2.02
C GLY A 76 14.50 -6.49 1.99
N GLU A 77 14.54 -7.18 3.14
CA GLU A 77 14.33 -8.62 3.18
C GLU A 77 12.87 -8.98 2.83
N ALA A 78 12.68 -10.03 2.02
CA ALA A 78 11.38 -10.46 1.52
C ALA A 78 10.58 -11.25 2.58
N LEU A 79 10.08 -10.55 3.59
CA LEU A 79 9.26 -11.12 4.66
C LEU A 79 7.77 -10.87 4.43
N GLY A 80 6.99 -11.95 4.41
CA GLY A 80 5.55 -11.88 4.16
C GLY A 80 5.24 -11.47 2.71
N THR A 81 4.39 -10.47 2.53
CA THR A 81 3.96 -9.97 1.22
C THR A 81 4.20 -8.49 1.07
N ARG A 82 4.90 -8.10 0.02
CA ARG A 82 5.12 -6.71 -0.38
C ARG A 82 4.08 -6.25 -1.40
N LEU A 83 3.56 -5.04 -1.21
CA LEU A 83 2.68 -4.33 -2.13
C LEU A 83 3.35 -2.99 -2.51
N PRO A 84 4.06 -2.91 -3.64
CA PRO A 84 4.78 -1.69 -4.05
C PRO A 84 3.83 -0.57 -4.44
N ALA A 85 4.15 0.68 -4.13
CA ALA A 85 3.34 1.84 -4.57
C ALA A 85 2.96 1.78 -6.07
N LEU A 86 1.70 2.14 -6.41
CA LEU A 86 1.24 2.19 -7.80
C LEU A 86 1.66 3.47 -8.53
N VAL A 87 1.92 4.52 -7.77
CA VAL A 87 2.35 5.82 -8.26
C VAL A 87 3.51 6.33 -7.42
N SER A 88 4.23 7.32 -7.90
CA SER A 88 5.19 8.04 -7.05
C SER A 88 4.46 8.84 -5.96
N ALA A 89 5.14 9.09 -4.85
CA ALA A 89 4.64 9.96 -3.78
C ALA A 89 4.32 11.37 -4.32
N LEU A 90 5.10 11.86 -5.29
CA LEU A 90 4.87 13.15 -5.94
C LEU A 90 3.55 13.15 -6.74
N GLU A 91 3.30 12.11 -7.54
CA GLU A 91 2.05 11.99 -8.29
C GLU A 91 0.84 11.79 -7.37
N SER A 92 1.00 11.09 -6.24
CA SER A 92 -0.04 11.03 -5.20
C SER A 92 -0.34 12.40 -4.60
N ARG A 93 0.70 13.18 -4.24
CA ARG A 93 0.55 14.53 -3.69
C ARG A 93 -0.15 15.47 -4.68
N LYS A 94 0.19 15.43 -5.96
CA LYS A 94 -0.48 16.21 -7.01
C LYS A 94 -1.97 15.88 -7.08
N ARG A 95 -2.32 14.58 -7.13
CA ARG A 95 -3.72 14.15 -7.15
C ARG A 95 -4.49 14.61 -5.92
N TYR A 96 -3.90 14.52 -4.72
CA TYR A 96 -4.52 15.01 -3.50
C TYR A 96 -4.82 16.52 -3.58
N ILE A 97 -3.81 17.32 -3.92
CA ILE A 97 -3.97 18.79 -4.04
C ILE A 97 -5.03 19.15 -5.08
N LEU A 98 -5.01 18.51 -6.25
CA LEU A 98 -5.96 18.79 -7.34
C LEU A 98 -7.39 18.32 -7.02
N SER A 99 -7.54 17.22 -6.28
CA SER A 99 -8.87 16.68 -5.91
C SER A 99 -9.60 17.52 -4.86
N GLY A 100 -8.86 18.22 -3.98
CA GLY A 100 -9.40 19.03 -2.89
C GLY A 100 -9.55 20.52 -3.22
N TRP A 101 -9.13 20.94 -4.42
CA TRP A 101 -9.11 22.34 -4.81
C TRP A 101 -10.40 22.70 -5.55
N ASP A 102 -11.18 23.63 -4.98
CA ASP A 102 -12.44 24.11 -5.55
C ASP A 102 -12.31 25.44 -6.33
N GLY A 103 -11.10 25.99 -6.48
CA GLY A 103 -10.84 27.15 -7.33
C GLY A 103 -10.82 28.51 -6.63
N GLN A 104 -11.10 28.59 -5.34
CA GLN A 104 -11.56 29.86 -4.75
C GLN A 104 -10.48 30.90 -4.41
N ALA A 105 -9.19 30.53 -4.35
CA ALA A 105 -8.13 31.47 -3.96
C ALA A 105 -6.88 31.34 -4.83
N ARG A 106 -6.14 32.44 -5.01
CA ARG A 106 -4.86 32.44 -5.74
C ARG A 106 -3.89 33.35 -5.01
N VAL A 107 -2.62 32.98 -5.06
CA VAL A 107 -1.51 33.80 -4.57
C VAL A 107 -0.65 34.19 -5.77
N GLN A 108 -0.35 35.48 -5.90
CA GLN A 108 0.61 35.97 -6.86
C GLN A 108 2.00 35.98 -6.22
N VAL A 109 3.00 35.47 -6.93
CA VAL A 109 4.39 35.42 -6.48
C VAL A 109 5.27 36.25 -7.40
N ASP A 110 6.36 36.80 -6.87
CA ASP A 110 7.39 37.44 -7.68
C ASP A 110 8.25 36.41 -8.44
N ALA A 111 9.10 36.91 -9.33
CA ALA A 111 9.97 36.07 -10.16
C ALA A 111 10.99 35.26 -9.33
N GLY A 112 11.47 35.80 -8.20
CA GLY A 112 12.42 35.13 -7.33
C GLY A 112 11.78 33.93 -6.63
N ALA A 113 10.57 34.11 -6.11
CA ALA A 113 9.75 33.07 -5.51
C ALA A 113 9.37 31.99 -6.55
N ALA A 114 8.98 32.38 -7.77
CA ALA A 114 8.69 31.44 -8.85
C ALA A 114 9.91 30.56 -9.20
N ALA A 115 11.09 31.16 -9.31
CA ALA A 115 12.33 30.42 -9.58
C ALA A 115 12.73 29.49 -8.42
N ALA A 116 12.47 29.88 -7.18
CA ALA A 116 12.70 29.03 -6.01
C ALA A 116 11.77 27.81 -5.99
N LEU A 117 10.47 28.01 -6.25
CA LEU A 117 9.47 26.93 -6.30
C LEU A 117 9.75 25.93 -7.44
N ALA A 118 10.23 26.38 -8.59
CA ALA A 118 10.51 25.52 -9.74
C ALA A 118 11.73 24.59 -9.55
N ARG A 119 12.56 24.83 -8.53
CA ARG A 119 13.75 24.02 -8.22
C ARG A 119 13.53 23.02 -7.09
N GLY A 120 12.37 23.03 -6.43
CA GLY A 120 11.99 22.09 -5.38
C GLY A 120 11.19 20.90 -5.90
#